data_AF-A0A816HYF5-F1
#
_entry.id   AF-A0A816HYF5-F1
#
_cell.length_a   1.000
_cell.length_b   1.000
_cell.length_c   1.000
_cell.angle_alpha   90.00
_cell.angle_beta   90.00
_cell.angle_gamma   90.00
#
_symmetry.space_group_name_H-M   'P 1'
#
loop_
_entity.id
_entity.type
_entity.pdbx_description
1 polymer ?
#
loop_
_entity_poly.entity_id
_entity_poly.type
_entity_poly.pdbx_seq_one_letter_code
_entity_poly.pdbx_strand_id
1 'polypeptide(L)'
;MIDAGDNILYCMSTAKLDGEAKRWYENNSSLNTWDTLKTALLERFTISDSSTKVFEQLKERKQRPNESITSFYDSIIKLCHDYDPKMSEKMIVSWLENG
;
A
#
# COMPACT_ATOMS: atom_id res chain seq x y z
N MET A 1 23.08 -17.20 15.21
CA MET A 1 23.22 -18.01 13.98
C MET A 1 21.98 -17.75 13.15
N ILE A 2 22.12 -17.22 11.95
CA ILE A 2 21.00 -17.12 11.01
C ILE A 2 20.75 -18.55 10.54
N ASP A 3 19.53 -19.06 10.75
CA ASP A 3 19.15 -20.41 10.37
C ASP A 3 19.21 -20.54 8.84
N ALA A 4 19.76 -21.65 8.32
CA ALA A 4 19.83 -21.89 6.89
C ALA A 4 18.43 -21.88 6.24
N GLY A 5 17.39 -22.24 7.00
CA GLY A 5 16.00 -22.14 6.56
C GLY A 5 15.54 -20.71 6.29
N ASP A 6 15.94 -19.75 7.14
CA ASP A 6 15.53 -18.34 7.02
C ASP A 6 16.13 -17.67 5.79
N ASN A 7 17.37 -18.02 5.43
CA ASN A 7 17.98 -17.51 4.19
C ASN A 7 17.26 -18.01 2.93
N ILE A 8 16.79 -19.27 2.94
CA ILE A 8 16.04 -19.83 1.80
C ILE A 8 14.68 -19.12 1.69
N LEU A 9 13.97 -18.94 2.80
CA LEU A 9 12.68 -18.24 2.81
C LEU A 9 12.80 -16.79 2.35
N TYR A 10 13.82 -16.07 2.82
CA TYR A 10 14.12 -14.72 2.38
C TYR A 10 14.34 -14.63 0.85
N CYS A 11 15.20 -15.49 0.30
CA CYS A 11 15.47 -15.53 -1.15
C CYS A 11 14.22 -15.87 -1.97
N MET A 12 13.43 -16.84 -1.52
CA MET A 12 12.20 -17.23 -2.22
C MET A 12 11.16 -16.11 -2.21
N SER A 13 10.96 -15.43 -1.08
CA SER A 13 9.98 -14.35 -0.97
C SER A 13 10.37 -13.11 -1.76
N THR A 14 11.64 -12.68 -1.69
CA THR A 14 12.13 -11.53 -2.47
C THR A 14 12.06 -11.78 -3.97
N ALA A 15 12.31 -13.01 -4.43
CA ALA A 15 12.17 -13.39 -5.84
C ALA A 15 10.73 -13.37 -6.37
N LYS A 16 9.73 -13.35 -5.47
CA LYS A 16 8.30 -13.27 -5.82
C LYS A 16 7.72 -11.87 -5.73
N LEU A 17 8.49 -10.89 -5.23
CA LEU A 17 8.05 -9.50 -5.19
C LEU A 17 7.98 -8.96 -6.62
N ASP A 18 6.85 -8.37 -6.95
CA ASP A 18 6.62 -7.71 -8.23
C ASP A 18 5.86 -6.40 -8.05
N GLY A 19 5.82 -5.58 -9.10
CA GLY A 19 5.05 -4.34 -9.14
C GLY A 19 5.38 -3.38 -7.99
N GLU A 20 4.33 -2.93 -7.28
CA GLU A 20 4.45 -2.00 -6.15
C GLU A 20 5.24 -2.60 -4.97
N ALA A 21 5.05 -3.90 -4.69
CA ALA A 21 5.75 -4.58 -3.60
C ALA A 21 7.27 -4.66 -3.84
N LYS A 22 7.67 -4.87 -5.10
CA LYS A 22 9.08 -4.84 -5.50
C LYS A 22 9.71 -3.45 -5.33
N ARG A 23 9.05 -2.41 -5.84
CA ARG A 23 9.53 -1.01 -5.71
C ARG A 23 9.65 -0.58 -4.25
N TRP A 24 8.69 -0.97 -3.42
CA TRP A 24 8.75 -0.71 -1.98
C TRP A 24 9.95 -1.42 -1.34
N TYR A 25 10.16 -2.71 -1.62
CA TYR A 25 11.28 -3.46 -1.08
C TYR A 25 12.64 -2.90 -1.52
N GLU A 26 12.80 -2.53 -2.80
CA GLU A 26 14.03 -1.92 -3.33
C GLU A 26 14.37 -0.57 -2.64
N ASN A 27 13.36 0.15 -2.17
CA ASN A 27 13.54 1.39 -1.41
C ASN A 27 13.81 1.18 0.09
N ASN A 28 13.76 -0.07 0.60
CA ASN A 28 13.96 -0.40 2.01
C ASN A 28 15.20 -1.29 2.20
N SER A 29 16.37 -0.66 2.31
CA SER A 29 17.68 -1.33 2.41
C SER A 29 17.94 -2.06 3.74
N SER A 30 17.06 -1.93 4.73
CA SER A 30 17.18 -2.56 6.06
C SER A 30 16.52 -3.94 6.16
N LEU A 31 15.79 -4.39 5.14
CA LEU A 31 15.07 -5.67 5.14
C LEU A 31 15.99 -6.81 4.69
N ASN A 32 16.92 -7.23 5.56
CA ASN A 32 17.98 -8.19 5.22
C ASN A 32 17.85 -9.57 5.89
N THR A 33 16.78 -9.79 6.66
CA THR A 33 16.46 -11.11 7.24
C THR A 33 15.01 -11.47 6.95
N TRP A 34 14.72 -12.78 6.93
CA TRP A 34 13.35 -13.27 6.73
C TRP A 34 12.36 -12.67 7.73
N ASP A 35 12.70 -12.61 9.01
CA ASP A 35 11.80 -12.03 10.04
C ASP A 35 11.50 -10.55 9.78
N THR A 36 12.53 -9.74 9.49
CA THR A 36 12.32 -8.30 9.20
C THR A 36 11.50 -8.10 7.94
N LEU A 37 11.74 -8.90 6.89
CA LEU A 37 11.00 -8.85 5.64
C LEU A 37 9.54 -9.28 5.84
N LYS A 38 9.30 -10.37 6.56
CA LYS A 38 7.98 -10.90 6.85
C LYS A 38 7.15 -9.92 7.65
N THR A 39 7.69 -9.37 8.75
CA THR A 39 6.97 -8.37 9.56
C THR A 39 6.66 -7.12 8.73
N ALA A 40 7.63 -6.60 7.98
CA ALA A 40 7.41 -5.42 7.15
C ALA A 40 6.41 -5.65 6.02
N LEU A 41 6.43 -6.83 5.38
CA LEU A 41 5.42 -7.22 4.38
C LEU A 41 4.03 -7.33 5.02
N LEU A 42 3.95 -7.94 6.21
CA LEU A 42 2.68 -8.08 6.90
C LEU A 42 2.12 -6.70 7.33
N GLU A 43 2.95 -5.81 7.87
CA GLU A 43 2.51 -4.46 8.23
C GLU A 43 2.09 -3.64 7.00
N ARG A 44 2.79 -3.80 5.87
CA ARG A 44 2.56 -2.98 4.68
C ARG A 44 1.42 -3.50 3.78
N PHE A 45 1.25 -4.82 3.70
CA PHE A 45 0.33 -5.49 2.77
C PHE A 45 -0.76 -6.31 3.43
N THR A 46 -0.69 -6.58 4.74
CA THR A 46 -1.86 -7.11 5.47
C THR A 46 -2.76 -5.95 5.84
N ILE A 47 -3.52 -5.54 4.83
CA ILE A 47 -4.67 -4.67 4.94
C ILE A 47 -5.67 -5.41 5.84
N SER A 48 -5.91 -4.89 7.05
CA SER A 48 -7.03 -5.35 7.88
C SER A 48 -8.34 -5.19 7.08
N ASP A 49 -9.36 -6.00 7.35
CA ASP A 49 -10.65 -5.98 6.62
C ASP A 49 -11.26 -4.57 6.45
N SER A 50 -10.90 -3.61 7.31
CA SER A 50 -11.27 -2.20 7.16
C SER A 50 -10.57 -1.52 5.98
N SER A 51 -9.27 -1.72 5.80
CA SER A 51 -8.52 -1.09 4.71
C SER A 51 -8.88 -1.66 3.33
N THR A 52 -9.35 -2.91 3.23
CA THR A 52 -9.86 -3.48 1.96
C THR A 52 -11.13 -2.76 1.54
N LYS A 53 -12.03 -2.47 2.49
CA LYS A 53 -13.25 -1.68 2.23
C LYS A 53 -12.93 -0.25 1.84
N VAL A 54 -11.94 0.39 2.48
CA VAL A 54 -11.51 1.75 2.10
C VAL A 54 -10.90 1.76 0.70
N PHE A 55 -10.14 0.71 0.33
CA PHE A 55 -9.60 0.57 -1.02
C PHE A 55 -10.69 0.39 -2.08
N GLU A 56 -11.70 -0.44 -1.82
CA GLU A 56 -12.85 -0.58 -2.71
C GLU A 56 -13.61 0.74 -2.84
N GLN A 57 -13.80 1.46 -1.74
CA GLN A 57 -14.40 2.80 -1.77
C GLN A 57 -13.58 3.78 -2.62
N LEU A 58 -12.25 3.81 -2.50
CA LEU A 58 -11.37 4.62 -3.36
C LEU A 58 -11.55 4.27 -4.84
N LYS A 59 -11.64 2.98 -5.16
CA LYS A 59 -11.78 2.49 -6.53
C LYS A 59 -13.12 2.84 -7.17
N GLU A 60 -14.19 2.85 -6.39
CA GLU A 60 -15.54 3.16 -6.86
C GLU A 60 -15.87 4.66 -6.77
N ARG A 61 -15.01 5.45 -6.13
CA ARG A 61 -15.30 6.86 -5.85
C ARG A 61 -15.18 7.71 -7.10
N LYS A 62 -16.33 8.13 -7.61
CA LYS A 62 -16.48 9.15 -8.68
C LYS A 62 -17.15 10.40 -8.17
N GLN A 63 -16.89 11.55 -8.80
CA GLN A 63 -17.60 12.79 -8.47
C GLN A 63 -19.10 12.60 -8.74
N ARG A 64 -19.94 12.93 -7.74
CA ARG A 64 -21.40 12.86 -7.91
C ARG A 64 -21.91 14.08 -8.69
N PRO A 65 -23.01 13.97 -9.46
CA PRO A 65 -23.53 15.10 -10.26
C PRO A 65 -23.85 16.37 -9.47
N ASN A 66 -24.18 16.24 -8.19
CA ASN A 66 -24.55 17.36 -7.31
C ASN A 66 -23.48 17.67 -6.25
N GLU A 67 -22.28 17.12 -6.40
CA GLU A 67 -21.18 17.31 -5.46
C GLU A 67 -20.19 18.36 -5.98
N SER A 68 -19.79 19.28 -5.10
CA SER A 68 -18.75 20.24 -5.45
C SER A 68 -17.41 19.53 -5.64
N ILE A 69 -16.59 20.05 -6.55
CA ILE A 69 -15.29 19.44 -6.83
C ILE A 69 -14.39 19.43 -5.58
N THR A 70 -14.49 20.46 -4.74
CA THR A 70 -13.79 20.54 -3.45
C THR A 70 -14.21 19.44 -2.48
N SER A 71 -15.51 19.19 -2.34
CA SER A 71 -16.03 18.10 -1.49
C SER A 71 -15.58 16.72 -1.99
N PHE A 72 -15.51 16.56 -3.31
CA PHE A 72 -14.99 15.34 -3.92
C PHE A 72 -13.51 15.13 -3.58
N TYR A 73 -12.67 16.16 -3.81
CA TYR A 73 -11.24 16.15 -3.48
C TYR A 73 -11.00 15.82 -1.99
N ASP A 74 -11.67 16.53 -1.09
CA ASP A 74 -11.54 16.33 0.35
C ASP A 74 -11.90 14.89 0.76
N SER A 75 -12.91 14.29 0.12
CA SER A 75 -13.30 12.91 0.41
C SER A 75 -12.27 11.90 -0.08
N ILE A 76 -11.66 12.10 -1.26
CA ILE A 76 -10.62 11.22 -1.80
C ILE A 76 -9.37 11.32 -0.92
N ILE A 77 -8.95 12.53 -0.55
CA ILE A 77 -7.81 12.75 0.35
C ILE A 77 -8.07 12.01 1.66
N LYS A 78 -9.25 12.17 2.26
CA LYS A 78 -9.60 11.46 3.49
C LYS A 78 -9.52 9.94 3.34
N LEU A 79 -10.10 9.38 2.27
CA LEU A 79 -10.05 7.94 2.01
C LEU A 79 -8.61 7.44 1.77
N CYS A 80 -7.76 8.23 1.11
CA CYS A 80 -6.35 7.91 0.93
C CYS A 80 -5.61 7.82 2.27
N HIS A 81 -5.83 8.78 3.17
CA HIS A 81 -5.24 8.79 4.51
C HIS A 81 -5.81 7.71 5.43
N ASP A 82 -7.10 7.37 5.29
CA ASP A 82 -7.75 6.28 6.03
C ASP A 82 -7.24 4.90 5.56
N TYR A 83 -6.86 4.77 4.28
CA TYR A 83 -6.25 3.55 3.73
C TYR A 83 -4.76 3.42 4.09
N ASP A 84 -3.99 4.49 3.90
CA ASP A 84 -2.57 4.56 4.23
C ASP A 84 -2.26 5.97 4.75
N PRO A 85 -2.06 6.13 6.07
CA PRO A 85 -1.72 7.42 6.67
C PRO A 85 -0.44 8.07 6.12
N LYS A 86 0.42 7.29 5.45
CA LYS A 86 1.67 7.74 4.82
C LYS A 86 1.58 7.77 3.30
N MET A 87 0.38 7.73 2.71
CA MET A 87 0.21 7.77 1.27
C MET A 87 0.85 9.03 0.67
N SER A 88 1.68 8.85 -0.35
CA SER A 88 2.35 9.97 -1.03
C SER A 88 1.37 10.83 -1.82
N GLU A 89 1.61 12.13 -1.93
CA GLU A 89 0.81 13.06 -2.73
C GLU A 89 0.64 12.59 -4.19
N LYS A 90 1.69 11.98 -4.76
CA LYS A 90 1.66 11.43 -6.11
C LYS A 90 0.61 10.32 -6.29
N MET A 91 0.42 9.48 -5.28
CA MET A 91 -0.63 8.45 -5.30
C MET A 91 -2.02 9.07 -5.14
N ILE A 92 -2.17 10.08 -4.28
CA ILE A 92 -3.43 10.81 -4.10
C ILE A 92 -3.87 11.46 -5.42
N VAL A 93 -2.95 12.12 -6.13
CA VAL A 93 -3.23 12.72 -7.45
C VAL A 93 -3.68 11.67 -8.46
N SER A 94 -3.04 10.49 -8.48
CA SER A 94 -3.46 9.40 -9.37
C SER A 94 -4.89 8.92 -9.09
N TRP A 95 -5.36 8.94 -7.84
CA TRP A 95 -6.75 8.60 -7.53
C TRP A 95 -7.73 9.67 -8.01
N LEU A 96 -7.34 10.94 -7.90
CA LEU A 96 -8.14 12.07 -8.34
C LEU A 96 -8.27 12.18 -9.87
N GLU A 97 -7.25 11.75 -10.61
CA GLU A 97 -7.27 11.76 -12.07
C GLU A 97 -8.13 10.63 -12.65
N ASN A 98 -8.37 9.55 -11.89
CA ASN A 98 -9.07 8.35 -12.36
C ASN A 98 -10.50 8.18 -11.80
N GLY A 99 -10.93 9.04 -10.88
CA GLY A 99 -12.29 9.06 -10.29
C GLY A 99 -13.21 10.09 -10.93
#